data_AF-A0AA91U1X6-F1
#
_entry.id   AF-A0AA91U1X6-F1
#
_cell.length_a   1.000
_cell.length_b   1.000
_cell.length_c   1.000
_cell.angle_alpha   90.00
_cell.angle_beta   90.00
_cell.angle_gamma   90.00
#
_symmetry.space_group_name_H-M   'P 1'
#
loop_
_entity.id
_entity.type
_entity.pdbx_description
1 polymer ?
#
loop_
_entity_poly.entity_id
_entity_poly.type
_entity_poly.pdbx_seq_one_letter_code
_entity_poly.pdbx_strand_id
1 'polypeptide(L)'
;MSLFRMALEGVGSPDVESFASYVHRTALEHGVYVGEIIRYVTRTDGERKPMFFYRKPQELVRPSLATTALVAAFESAASVTLTEGTLWFMNGPLSLSGDEVIAGFRWCPHCFSEMATFGIPPYFKLLWHMASVVACPTHKTPFEQTCPSCAEPQETYRKQWPLDHCQLCGVSLWAHAVSRPALSCGTNFDREDHDVIQLFIDLATCRPNSLPDSGPRISLEKIFDHYWRYDMEQELYDLLSRDVLLSALHSETKMSFQSARRFAYMLGIPLFPLLAGEAHLCSGILSAAWVCELKPSFMLTRRRSQTDHPRILRALKRALASEALPPTIPELASRLWVSVGYLEYRYAPIVARLRAVRRDLLRKERERMLLTARNAAVAHFADELTGGCSLSRKQAYRQLRSVTGLPKWVLKNAIQDAYSALHG
;
A
#
# COMPACT_ATOMS: atom_id res chain seq x y z
N MET A 1 -17.20 -23.06 -4.73
CA MET A 1 -16.33 -23.46 -3.61
C MET A 1 -16.38 -22.37 -2.55
N SER A 2 -16.68 -22.69 -1.29
CA SER A 2 -16.48 -21.74 -0.20
C SER A 2 -14.98 -21.64 0.11
N LEU A 3 -14.53 -20.49 0.63
CA LEU A 3 -13.19 -20.42 1.21
C LEU A 3 -13.16 -21.24 2.50
N PHE A 4 -11.98 -21.74 2.90
CA PHE A 4 -11.79 -22.29 4.23
C PHE A 4 -12.15 -21.24 5.28
N ARG A 5 -12.86 -21.67 6.32
CA ARG A 5 -13.28 -20.80 7.42
C ARG A 5 -12.11 -20.55 8.35
N MET A 6 -11.42 -19.44 8.14
CA MET A 6 -10.30 -18.99 8.97
C MET A 6 -10.74 -17.78 9.77
N ALA A 7 -10.54 -17.81 11.09
CA ALA A 7 -10.83 -16.65 11.93
C ALA A 7 -9.71 -15.61 11.80
N LEU A 8 -10.04 -14.33 11.96
CA LEU A 8 -9.04 -13.28 12.10
C LEU A 8 -8.32 -13.45 13.46
N GLU A 9 -7.00 -13.44 13.47
CA GLU A 9 -6.25 -13.59 14.73
C GLU A 9 -6.28 -12.30 15.58
N GLY A 10 -6.23 -12.44 16.90
CA GLY A 10 -6.10 -11.29 17.82
C GLY A 10 -7.32 -10.36 17.89
N VAL A 11 -8.50 -10.79 17.43
CA VAL A 11 -9.77 -10.06 17.57
C VAL A 11 -10.03 -9.72 19.05
N GLY A 12 -10.57 -8.52 19.32
CA GLY A 12 -10.79 -8.04 20.68
C GLY A 12 -9.52 -7.57 21.40
N SER A 13 -8.40 -7.43 20.68
CA SER A 13 -7.13 -6.95 21.24
C SER A 13 -6.46 -5.91 20.31
N PRO A 14 -5.54 -5.06 20.83
CA PRO A 14 -4.73 -4.16 19.98
C PRO A 14 -3.79 -4.90 19.02
N ASP A 15 -3.64 -6.21 19.21
CA ASP A 15 -2.80 -7.09 18.40
C ASP A 15 -3.55 -7.73 17.23
N VAL A 16 -4.78 -7.29 16.92
CA VAL A 16 -5.59 -7.83 15.81
C VAL A 16 -4.81 -7.95 14.50
N GLU A 17 -5.03 -9.06 13.79
CA GLU A 17 -4.44 -9.34 12.49
C GLU A 17 -4.88 -8.32 11.44
N SER A 18 -3.96 -7.89 10.59
CA SER A 18 -4.29 -7.03 9.45
C SER A 18 -4.97 -7.83 8.34
N PHE A 19 -5.94 -7.24 7.64
CA PHE A 19 -6.60 -7.86 6.48
C PHE A 19 -5.58 -8.25 5.39
N ALA A 20 -4.54 -7.43 5.25
CA ALA A 20 -3.36 -7.74 4.44
C ALA A 20 -2.69 -9.08 4.80
N SER A 21 -2.54 -9.38 6.08
CA SER A 21 -2.04 -10.67 6.59
C SER A 21 -3.04 -11.79 6.34
N TYR A 22 -4.29 -11.57 6.70
CA TYR A 22 -5.37 -12.55 6.57
C TYR A 22 -5.50 -13.06 5.13
N VAL A 23 -5.48 -12.17 4.15
CA VAL A 23 -5.56 -12.52 2.72
C VAL A 23 -4.37 -13.41 2.30
N HIS A 24 -3.16 -13.13 2.80
CA HIS A 24 -1.99 -13.96 2.50
C HIS A 24 -2.08 -15.32 3.18
N ARG A 25 -2.42 -15.36 4.48
CA ARG A 25 -2.61 -16.60 5.24
C ARG A 25 -3.67 -17.49 4.58
N THR A 26 -4.79 -16.90 4.16
CA THR A 26 -5.84 -17.61 3.42
C THR A 26 -5.33 -18.15 2.09
N ALA A 27 -4.56 -17.36 1.33
CA ALA A 27 -3.98 -17.81 0.06
C ALA A 27 -3.00 -18.97 0.24
N LEU A 28 -2.18 -18.92 1.30
CA LEU A 28 -1.23 -19.96 1.66
C LEU A 28 -1.95 -21.28 1.96
N GLU A 29 -2.99 -21.26 2.81
CA GLU A 29 -3.79 -22.45 3.15
C GLU A 29 -4.48 -23.07 1.93
N HIS A 30 -4.93 -22.25 0.98
CA HIS A 30 -5.54 -22.73 -0.26
C HIS A 30 -4.50 -23.14 -1.32
N GLY A 31 -3.20 -22.97 -1.05
CA GLY A 31 -2.13 -23.27 -2.00
C GLY A 31 -2.10 -22.37 -3.24
N VAL A 32 -2.79 -21.23 -3.24
CA VAL A 32 -2.93 -20.32 -4.39
C VAL A 32 -2.19 -18.99 -4.17
N TYR A 33 -1.97 -18.23 -5.24
CA TYR A 33 -1.40 -16.87 -5.09
C TYR A 33 -2.46 -15.90 -4.58
N VAL A 34 -2.04 -14.86 -3.84
CA VAL A 34 -2.94 -13.80 -3.34
C VAL A 34 -3.76 -13.15 -4.47
N GLY A 35 -3.16 -12.94 -5.64
CA GLY A 35 -3.90 -12.40 -6.79
C GLY A 35 -4.98 -13.35 -7.33
N GLU A 36 -4.79 -14.66 -7.20
CA GLU A 36 -5.77 -15.67 -7.63
C GLU A 36 -6.93 -15.76 -6.63
N ILE A 37 -6.65 -15.74 -5.31
CA ILE A 37 -7.72 -15.77 -4.32
C ILE A 37 -8.56 -14.50 -4.40
N ILE A 38 -7.96 -13.31 -4.52
CA ILE A 38 -8.70 -12.05 -4.71
C ILE A 38 -9.59 -12.13 -5.96
N ARG A 39 -9.07 -12.67 -7.08
CA ARG A 39 -9.87 -12.85 -8.30
C ARG A 39 -11.00 -13.85 -8.11
N TYR A 40 -10.79 -14.89 -7.31
CA TYR A 40 -11.80 -15.88 -7.00
C TYR A 40 -12.98 -15.26 -6.25
N VAL A 41 -12.71 -14.59 -5.12
CA VAL A 41 -13.78 -14.03 -4.26
C VAL A 41 -14.55 -12.92 -4.96
N THR A 42 -13.87 -12.11 -5.77
CA THR A 42 -14.50 -11.01 -6.52
C THR A 42 -15.37 -11.50 -7.68
N ARG A 43 -15.13 -12.70 -8.21
CA ARG A 43 -16.00 -13.30 -9.25
C ARG A 43 -17.25 -13.94 -8.67
N THR A 44 -17.18 -14.45 -7.44
CA THR A 44 -18.31 -15.10 -6.78
C THR A 44 -19.34 -14.11 -6.22
N ASP A 45 -18.95 -12.84 -6.02
CA ASP A 45 -19.80 -11.79 -5.46
C ASP A 45 -20.84 -11.21 -6.45
N GLY A 46 -20.94 -11.75 -7.67
CA GLY A 46 -22.01 -11.45 -8.64
C GLY A 46 -21.97 -10.06 -9.30
N GLU A 47 -21.38 -9.06 -8.65
CA GLU A 47 -21.27 -7.70 -9.16
C GLU A 47 -19.82 -7.30 -9.47
N ARG A 48 -19.55 -7.05 -10.76
CA ARG A 48 -18.40 -6.32 -11.37
C ARG A 48 -17.37 -7.16 -12.14
N LYS A 49 -16.97 -6.62 -13.30
CA LYS A 49 -15.84 -7.10 -14.11
C LYS A 49 -14.54 -6.97 -13.31
N PRO A 50 -13.62 -7.96 -13.37
CA PRO A 50 -12.41 -7.96 -12.56
C PRO A 50 -11.45 -6.88 -13.05
N MET A 51 -11.29 -5.80 -12.28
CA MET A 51 -10.18 -4.85 -12.42
C MET A 51 -9.33 -4.76 -11.14
N PHE A 52 -9.36 -5.80 -10.29
CA PHE A 52 -8.45 -5.90 -9.16
C PHE A 52 -7.10 -6.42 -9.66
N PHE A 53 -6.25 -5.49 -10.10
CA PHE A 53 -4.82 -5.74 -10.23
C PHE A 53 -4.20 -5.95 -8.85
N TYR A 54 -3.02 -6.55 -8.84
CA TYR A 54 -2.18 -6.74 -7.66
C TYR A 54 -2.24 -5.53 -6.71
N ARG A 55 -2.63 -5.79 -5.46
CA ARG A 55 -2.72 -4.81 -4.36
C ARG A 55 -1.52 -4.98 -3.44
N LYS A 56 -0.95 -3.86 -2.99
CA LYS A 56 0.08 -3.85 -1.96
C LYS A 56 -0.54 -3.97 -0.56
N PRO A 57 0.20 -4.44 0.46
CA PRO A 57 -0.32 -4.60 1.82
C PRO A 57 -1.01 -3.36 2.41
N GLN A 58 -0.40 -2.20 2.26
CA GLN A 58 -0.95 -0.94 2.76
C GLN A 58 -2.29 -0.54 2.10
N GLU A 59 -2.53 -0.98 0.86
CA GLU A 59 -3.78 -0.71 0.15
C GLU A 59 -4.93 -1.58 0.68
N LEU A 60 -4.62 -2.75 1.25
CA LEU A 60 -5.60 -3.68 1.80
C LEU A 60 -6.03 -3.32 3.22
N VAL A 61 -5.18 -2.65 4.00
CA VAL A 61 -5.56 -2.21 5.35
C VAL A 61 -6.23 -0.83 5.36
N ARG A 62 -5.96 0.01 4.36
CA ARG A 62 -6.55 1.35 4.25
C ARG A 62 -8.01 1.25 3.81
N PRO A 63 -8.95 1.88 4.53
CA PRO A 63 -10.33 1.93 4.07
C PRO A 63 -10.46 2.68 2.75
N SER A 64 -11.15 2.05 1.82
CA SER A 64 -11.52 2.64 0.54
C SER A 64 -12.73 1.87 0.03
N LEU A 65 -13.48 2.42 -0.92
CA LEU A 65 -14.61 1.70 -1.55
C LEU A 65 -14.17 0.33 -2.11
N ALA A 66 -12.94 0.25 -2.63
CA ALA A 66 -12.37 -0.99 -3.14
C ALA A 66 -12.03 -1.98 -2.00
N THR A 67 -11.44 -1.49 -0.91
CA THR A 67 -11.09 -2.30 0.25
C THR A 67 -12.35 -2.83 0.95
N THR A 68 -13.35 -1.97 1.17
CA THR A 68 -14.62 -2.36 1.78
C THR A 68 -15.36 -3.41 0.96
N ALA A 69 -15.40 -3.26 -0.36
CA ALA A 69 -15.99 -4.28 -1.24
C ALA A 69 -15.21 -5.60 -1.19
N LEU A 70 -13.87 -5.52 -1.11
CA LEU A 70 -13.05 -6.72 -1.02
C LEU A 70 -13.22 -7.43 0.33
N VAL A 71 -13.26 -6.69 1.44
CA VAL A 71 -13.57 -7.24 2.77
C VAL A 71 -14.92 -7.94 2.75
N ALA A 72 -15.98 -7.29 2.25
CA ALA A 72 -17.31 -7.88 2.15
C ALA A 72 -17.34 -9.18 1.33
N ALA A 73 -16.62 -9.22 0.20
CA ALA A 73 -16.51 -10.42 -0.61
C ALA A 73 -15.81 -11.57 0.15
N PHE A 74 -14.75 -11.29 0.90
CA PHE A 74 -14.08 -12.29 1.75
C PHE A 74 -14.96 -12.73 2.93
N GLU A 75 -15.63 -11.80 3.60
CA GLU A 75 -16.56 -12.09 4.70
C GLU A 75 -17.70 -13.00 4.23
N SER A 76 -18.26 -12.73 3.05
CA SER A 76 -19.31 -13.55 2.40
C SER A 76 -18.80 -14.95 2.03
N ALA A 77 -17.60 -15.05 1.45
CA ALA A 77 -17.07 -16.31 0.97
C ALA A 77 -16.53 -17.24 2.08
N ALA A 78 -16.09 -16.68 3.21
CA ALA A 78 -15.54 -17.41 4.34
C ALA A 78 -16.48 -17.45 5.57
N SER A 79 -17.61 -16.73 5.55
CA SER A 79 -18.57 -16.63 6.66
C SER A 79 -17.92 -16.21 7.98
N VAL A 80 -17.13 -15.14 7.92
CA VAL A 80 -16.37 -14.53 9.03
C VAL A 80 -16.45 -13.01 8.97
N THR A 81 -16.11 -12.33 10.06
CA THR A 81 -15.97 -10.87 10.11
C THR A 81 -14.50 -10.48 10.02
N LEU A 82 -14.16 -9.56 9.13
CA LEU A 82 -12.79 -9.16 8.78
C LEU A 82 -12.58 -7.65 8.82
N THR A 83 -13.66 -6.88 8.98
CA THR A 83 -13.61 -5.41 9.07
C THR A 83 -12.64 -4.92 10.15
N GLU A 84 -12.51 -5.63 11.28
CA GLU A 84 -11.56 -5.35 12.37
C GLU A 84 -10.09 -5.40 11.93
N GLY A 85 -9.77 -6.14 10.86
CA GLY A 85 -8.43 -6.20 10.28
C GLY A 85 -8.09 -5.02 9.37
N THR A 86 -8.98 -4.04 9.22
CA THR A 86 -8.71 -2.81 8.47
C THR A 86 -8.60 -1.62 9.42
N LEU A 87 -7.98 -0.53 8.97
CA LEU A 87 -7.93 0.74 9.71
C LEU A 87 -9.28 1.47 9.63
N TRP A 88 -10.37 0.77 9.96
CA TRP A 88 -11.74 1.18 9.76
C TRP A 88 -12.08 2.52 10.44
N PHE A 89 -11.39 2.87 11.54
CA PHE A 89 -11.54 4.17 12.21
C PHE A 89 -11.12 5.36 11.35
N MET A 90 -10.34 5.13 10.28
CA MET A 90 -10.02 6.15 9.27
C MET A 90 -11.14 6.32 8.23
N ASN A 91 -12.11 5.41 8.20
CA ASN A 91 -13.32 5.52 7.40
C ASN A 91 -14.40 6.22 8.23
N GLY A 92 -14.78 7.43 7.84
CA GLY A 92 -15.83 8.17 8.53
C GLY A 92 -15.34 9.48 9.13
N PRO A 93 -14.79 9.53 10.36
CA PRO A 93 -14.45 10.79 11.04
C PRO A 93 -13.28 11.55 10.40
N LEU A 94 -12.45 10.89 9.61
CA LEU A 94 -11.15 11.41 9.20
C LEU A 94 -11.00 11.50 7.67
N SER A 95 -10.17 12.44 7.22
CA SER A 95 -9.68 12.46 5.84
C SER A 95 -8.47 11.53 5.69
N LEU A 96 -8.40 10.87 4.53
CA LEU A 96 -7.32 9.94 4.20
C LEU A 96 -6.03 10.70 3.90
N SER A 97 -5.07 10.69 4.83
CA SER A 97 -3.69 11.11 4.56
C SER A 97 -2.85 9.91 4.09
N GLY A 98 -2.07 10.14 3.01
CA GLY A 98 -1.26 9.11 2.37
C GLY A 98 -0.17 8.52 3.27
N ASP A 99 0.27 9.29 4.26
CA ASP A 99 1.50 9.04 5.01
C ASP A 99 1.32 8.30 6.34
N GLU A 100 0.08 8.06 6.78
CA GLU A 100 -0.20 7.39 8.07
C GLU A 100 -0.01 5.88 8.02
N VAL A 101 -0.03 5.31 6.83
CA VAL A 101 0.08 3.87 6.59
C VAL A 101 1.38 3.63 5.84
N ILE A 102 2.28 2.87 6.45
CA ILE A 102 3.58 2.53 5.87
C ILE A 102 3.40 1.58 4.70
N ALA A 103 4.25 1.73 3.67
CA ALA A 103 4.29 0.81 2.55
C ALA A 103 4.89 -0.55 2.94
N GLY A 104 4.30 -1.63 2.43
CA GLY A 104 4.77 -3.00 2.65
C GLY A 104 4.44 -3.53 4.04
N PHE A 105 5.17 -4.56 4.45
CA PHE A 105 5.02 -5.17 5.77
C PHE A 105 6.12 -4.70 6.73
N ARG A 106 5.74 -4.59 8.00
CA ARG A 106 6.64 -4.35 9.13
C ARG A 106 6.40 -5.40 10.19
N TRP A 107 7.43 -5.86 10.88
CA TRP A 107 7.28 -6.86 11.93
C TRP A 107 8.19 -6.61 13.13
N CYS A 108 7.80 -7.21 14.26
CA CYS A 108 8.68 -7.37 15.41
C CYS A 108 9.25 -8.79 15.39
N PRO A 109 10.58 -8.98 15.30
CA PRO A 109 11.22 -10.30 15.39
C PRO A 109 10.82 -11.07 16.67
N HIS A 110 10.71 -10.38 17.80
CA HIS A 110 10.33 -11.01 19.07
C HIS A 110 8.87 -11.47 19.07
N CYS A 111 7.92 -10.70 18.51
CA CYS A 111 6.54 -11.15 18.38
C CYS A 111 6.45 -12.41 17.50
N PHE A 112 7.18 -12.47 16.38
CA PHE A 112 7.20 -13.68 15.56
C PHE A 112 7.87 -14.86 16.27
N SER A 113 8.95 -14.64 17.01
CA SER A 113 9.58 -15.67 17.84
C SER A 113 8.62 -16.21 18.91
N GLU A 114 7.85 -15.35 19.56
CA GLU A 114 6.82 -15.74 20.53
C GLU A 114 5.69 -16.53 19.86
N MET A 115 5.16 -16.03 18.73
CA MET A 115 4.13 -16.75 17.97
C MET A 115 4.60 -18.17 17.62
N ALA A 116 5.83 -18.31 17.10
CA ALA A 116 6.41 -19.61 16.79
C ALA A 116 6.59 -20.49 18.05
N THR A 117 7.05 -19.92 19.16
CA THR A 117 7.26 -20.64 20.44
C THR A 117 5.95 -21.16 21.02
N PHE A 118 4.87 -20.38 20.93
CA PHE A 118 3.55 -20.73 21.45
C PHE A 118 2.66 -21.47 20.44
N GLY A 119 3.17 -21.79 19.25
CA GLY A 119 2.39 -22.47 18.20
C GLY A 119 1.24 -21.62 17.64
N ILE A 120 1.32 -20.30 17.78
CA ILE A 120 0.35 -19.35 17.21
C ILE A 120 0.69 -19.18 15.71
N PRO A 121 -0.30 -19.28 14.80
CA PRO A 121 -0.06 -19.03 13.38
C PRO A 121 0.59 -17.64 13.16
N PRO A 122 1.59 -17.51 12.30
CA PRO A 122 2.26 -16.23 12.10
C PRO A 122 1.34 -15.26 11.35
N TYR A 123 1.21 -14.03 11.87
CA TYR A 123 0.42 -12.98 11.23
C TYR A 123 0.99 -11.58 11.46
N PHE A 124 0.73 -10.67 10.52
CA PHE A 124 1.08 -9.25 10.68
C PHE A 124 -0.03 -8.51 11.40
N LYS A 125 0.27 -7.92 12.56
CA LYS A 125 -0.66 -7.11 13.35
C LYS A 125 -1.05 -5.82 12.60
N LEU A 126 -2.30 -5.37 12.75
CA LEU A 126 -2.80 -4.14 12.12
C LEU A 126 -2.02 -2.89 12.56
N LEU A 127 -1.68 -2.81 13.85
CA LEU A 127 -0.90 -1.72 14.43
C LEU A 127 0.46 -1.52 13.72
N TRP A 128 1.06 -2.60 13.21
CA TRP A 128 2.36 -2.55 12.53
C TRP A 128 2.31 -1.77 11.19
N HIS A 129 1.13 -1.43 10.69
CA HIS A 129 0.99 -0.58 9.50
C HIS A 129 1.03 0.92 9.81
N MET A 130 0.86 1.33 11.07
CA MET A 130 0.77 2.75 11.48
C MET A 130 2.13 3.46 11.50
N ALA A 131 2.33 4.47 10.65
CA ALA A 131 3.60 5.18 10.51
C ALA A 131 4.08 5.87 11.79
N SER A 132 3.14 6.31 12.64
CA SER A 132 3.45 6.90 13.95
C SER A 132 4.06 5.91 14.94
N VAL A 133 3.81 4.61 14.77
CA VAL A 133 4.32 3.56 15.66
C VAL A 133 5.58 2.98 15.03
N VAL A 134 6.73 3.35 15.60
CA VAL A 134 8.06 2.99 15.08
C VAL A 134 8.65 1.76 15.74
N ALA A 135 8.16 1.41 16.93
CA ALA A 135 8.63 0.27 17.73
C ALA A 135 7.47 -0.56 18.26
N CYS A 136 7.74 -1.84 18.53
CA CYS A 136 6.79 -2.74 19.15
C CYS A 136 6.38 -2.23 20.54
N PRO A 137 5.07 -2.12 20.85
CA PRO A 137 4.61 -1.73 22.18
C PRO A 137 5.00 -2.74 23.27
N THR A 138 5.09 -4.04 22.92
CA THR A 138 5.40 -5.13 23.85
C THR A 138 6.91 -5.23 24.09
N HIS A 139 7.68 -5.43 23.02
CA HIS A 139 9.14 -5.70 23.12
C HIS A 139 10.02 -4.46 23.10
N LYS A 140 9.44 -3.28 22.83
CA LYS A 140 10.14 -1.98 22.75
C LYS A 140 11.27 -1.94 21.71
N THR A 141 11.25 -2.83 20.73
CA THR A 141 12.20 -2.87 19.62
C THR A 141 11.65 -2.20 18.36
N PRO A 142 12.47 -1.50 17.56
CA PRO A 142 12.05 -0.97 16.27
C PRO A 142 11.52 -2.07 15.34
N PHE A 143 10.49 -1.76 14.56
CA PHE A 143 10.01 -2.70 13.55
C PHE A 143 11.02 -2.88 12.41
N GLU A 144 11.13 -4.10 11.91
CA GLU A 144 11.91 -4.43 10.73
C GLU A 144 11.04 -4.40 9.48
N GLN A 145 11.66 -4.06 8.34
CA GLN A 145 11.03 -3.99 7.02
C GLN A 145 11.74 -4.86 5.98
N THR A 146 12.93 -5.36 6.28
CA THR A 146 13.75 -6.10 5.34
C THR A 146 14.23 -7.39 5.97
N CYS A 147 14.35 -8.45 5.18
CA CYS A 147 14.89 -9.70 5.67
C CYS A 147 16.32 -9.49 6.17
N PRO A 148 16.68 -9.96 7.37
CA PRO A 148 18.02 -9.76 7.91
C PRO A 148 19.10 -10.58 7.18
N SER A 149 18.72 -11.63 6.44
CA SER A 149 19.64 -12.48 5.68
C SER A 149 19.87 -11.98 4.24
N CYS A 150 18.81 -11.57 3.52
CA CYS A 150 18.91 -11.19 2.11
C CYS A 150 18.48 -9.74 1.78
N ALA A 151 18.12 -8.95 2.78
CA ALA A 151 17.64 -7.55 2.67
C ALA A 151 16.36 -7.34 1.84
N GLU A 152 15.64 -8.40 1.45
CA GLU A 152 14.38 -8.27 0.70
C GLU A 152 13.29 -7.60 1.54
N PRO A 153 12.61 -6.54 1.04
CA PRO A 153 11.71 -5.70 1.83
C PRO A 153 10.30 -6.27 2.10
N GLN A 154 10.03 -7.52 1.68
CA GLN A 154 8.75 -8.20 1.89
C GLN A 154 7.50 -7.39 1.48
N GLU A 155 7.61 -6.45 0.52
CA GLU A 155 6.47 -5.61 0.10
C GLU A 155 5.46 -6.36 -0.76
N THR A 156 5.73 -7.63 -1.08
CA THR A 156 4.97 -8.40 -2.06
C THR A 156 4.41 -9.70 -1.51
N TYR A 157 3.25 -10.06 -2.03
CA TYR A 157 2.53 -11.27 -1.68
C TYR A 157 3.01 -12.49 -2.47
N ARG A 158 4.26 -12.88 -2.23
CA ARG A 158 4.78 -14.19 -2.67
C ARG A 158 4.34 -15.24 -1.65
N LYS A 159 4.05 -16.46 -2.11
CA LYS A 159 3.46 -17.55 -1.30
C LYS A 159 4.45 -18.67 -0.96
N GLN A 160 5.74 -18.41 -1.10
CA GLN A 160 6.74 -19.49 -1.04
C GLN A 160 6.90 -20.05 0.37
N TRP A 161 6.66 -19.21 1.39
CA TRP A 161 6.89 -19.55 2.78
C TRP A 161 5.77 -18.97 3.67
N PRO A 162 5.63 -19.45 4.93
CA PRO A 162 4.78 -18.81 5.93
C PRO A 162 5.17 -17.34 6.20
N LEU A 163 4.26 -16.56 6.80
CA LEU A 163 4.41 -15.11 6.97
C LEU A 163 5.59 -14.67 7.85
N ASP A 164 6.04 -15.54 8.74
CA ASP A 164 7.22 -15.34 9.59
C ASP A 164 8.55 -15.73 8.89
N HIS A 165 8.51 -16.06 7.61
CA HIS A 165 9.67 -16.39 6.79
C HIS A 165 9.81 -15.43 5.60
N CYS A 166 11.06 -15.21 5.19
CA CYS A 166 11.36 -14.41 4.02
C CYS A 166 10.82 -15.08 2.77
N GLN A 167 9.96 -14.38 2.03
CA GLN A 167 9.34 -14.89 0.80
C GLN A 167 10.29 -14.98 -0.41
N LEU A 168 11.58 -14.68 -0.21
CA LEU A 168 12.64 -14.86 -1.21
C LEU A 168 13.65 -15.93 -0.81
N CYS A 169 14.26 -15.82 0.38
CA CYS A 169 15.32 -16.75 0.80
C CYS A 169 14.85 -17.87 1.74
N GLY A 170 13.62 -17.81 2.25
CA GLY A 170 13.07 -18.82 3.16
C GLY A 170 13.62 -18.78 4.58
N VAL A 171 14.54 -17.87 4.91
CA VAL A 171 15.03 -17.69 6.30
C VAL A 171 13.95 -17.05 7.16
N SER A 172 13.81 -17.52 8.40
CA SER A 172 12.88 -16.96 9.38
C SER A 172 13.17 -15.48 9.66
N LEU A 173 12.14 -14.65 9.62
CA LEU A 173 12.20 -13.19 9.85
C LEU A 173 12.48 -12.82 11.31
N TRP A 174 12.52 -13.82 12.20
CA TRP A 174 12.85 -13.68 13.62
C TRP A 174 14.21 -14.27 14.00
N ALA A 175 15.03 -14.70 13.02
CA ALA A 175 16.32 -15.36 13.28
C ALA A 175 17.30 -14.53 14.12
N HIS A 176 17.15 -13.20 14.17
CA HIS A 176 17.98 -12.30 14.97
C HIS A 176 17.24 -11.69 16.16
N ALA A 177 16.18 -12.31 16.67
CA ALA A 177 15.46 -11.88 17.89
C ALA A 177 16.33 -11.94 19.17
N VAL A 178 17.65 -11.98 19.06
CA VAL A 178 18.59 -11.92 20.19
C VAL A 178 18.64 -10.48 20.70
N SER A 179 18.39 -10.33 22.01
CA SER A 179 18.20 -9.10 22.77
C SER A 179 19.05 -7.92 22.29
N ARG A 180 18.47 -7.06 21.45
CA ARG A 180 18.95 -5.68 21.35
C ARG A 180 18.63 -4.98 22.66
N PRO A 181 19.56 -4.19 23.23
CA PRO A 181 19.26 -3.43 24.44
C PRO A 181 18.03 -2.57 24.18
N ALA A 182 17.07 -2.66 25.10
CA ALA A 182 15.89 -1.82 25.08
C ALA A 182 16.35 -0.37 24.88
N LEU A 183 15.75 0.33 23.91
CA LEU A 183 15.93 1.77 23.79
C LEU A 183 15.69 2.38 25.17
N SER A 184 16.67 3.15 25.68
CA SER A 184 16.58 3.83 26.97
C SER A 184 15.23 4.54 27.03
N CYS A 185 14.37 4.09 27.93
CA CYS A 185 13.04 4.62 28.14
C CYS A 185 13.19 6.08 28.59
N GLY A 186 13.03 7.03 27.65
CA GLY A 186 12.55 8.35 28.03
C GLY A 186 11.24 8.17 28.78
N THR A 187 11.04 8.94 29.84
CA THR A 187 9.89 8.83 30.75
C THR A 187 8.57 8.62 30.00
N ASN A 188 7.62 7.87 30.56
CA ASN A 188 6.38 7.42 29.90
C ASN A 188 5.56 8.49 29.13
N PHE A 189 5.82 9.79 29.33
CA PHE A 189 5.24 10.91 28.61
C PHE A 189 5.95 11.27 27.29
N ASP A 190 7.12 10.68 26.98
CA ASP A 190 7.96 11.06 25.84
C ASP A 190 7.71 10.29 24.54
N ARG A 191 6.96 9.18 24.56
CA ARG A 191 6.72 8.41 23.33
C ARG A 191 5.58 8.98 22.51
N GLU A 192 5.91 9.47 21.31
CA GLU A 192 4.96 10.06 20.36
C GLU A 192 3.92 9.09 19.79
N ASP A 193 4.03 7.79 20.09
CA ASP A 193 3.14 6.74 19.60
C ASP A 193 2.09 6.28 20.62
N HIS A 194 2.14 6.80 21.85
CA HIS A 194 1.26 6.37 22.94
C HIS A 194 -0.23 6.60 22.65
N ASP A 195 -0.57 7.74 22.05
CA ASP A 195 -1.94 8.09 21.66
C ASP A 195 -2.52 7.10 20.65
N VAL A 196 -1.70 6.62 19.70
CA VAL A 196 -2.10 5.63 18.70
C VAL A 196 -2.19 4.24 19.31
N ILE A 197 -1.28 3.87 20.20
CA ILE A 197 -1.35 2.59 20.92
C ILE A 197 -2.64 2.54 21.76
N GLN A 198 -2.93 3.60 22.51
CA GLN A 198 -4.15 3.69 23.31
C GLN A 198 -5.39 3.64 22.43
N LEU A 199 -5.41 4.35 21.30
CA LEU A 199 -6.50 4.25 20.32
C LEU A 199 -6.75 2.80 19.90
N PHE A 200 -5.71 2.01 19.62
CA PHE A 200 -5.89 0.59 19.25
C PHE A 200 -6.43 -0.27 20.39
N ILE A 201 -6.08 0.04 21.64
CA ILE A 201 -6.67 -0.62 22.83
C ILE A 201 -8.16 -0.29 22.92
N ASP A 202 -8.54 0.97 22.76
CA ASP A 202 -9.94 1.40 22.85
C ASP A 202 -10.77 0.78 21.71
N LEU A 203 -10.25 0.82 20.48
CA LEU A 203 -10.89 0.24 19.29
C LEU A 203 -11.11 -1.27 19.40
N ALA A 204 -10.27 -1.99 20.13
CA ALA A 204 -10.41 -3.43 20.34
C ALA A 204 -11.70 -3.82 21.07
N THR A 205 -12.29 -2.88 21.82
CA THR A 205 -13.56 -3.08 22.55
C THR A 205 -14.77 -2.54 21.80
N CYS A 206 -14.54 -1.85 20.68
CA CYS A 206 -15.57 -1.16 19.92
C CYS A 206 -16.03 -1.97 18.71
N ARG A 207 -17.30 -1.79 18.33
CA ARG A 207 -17.81 -2.37 17.09
C ARG A 207 -17.21 -1.62 15.90
N PRO A 208 -16.76 -2.32 14.84
CA PRO A 208 -16.28 -1.66 13.64
C PRO A 208 -17.33 -0.70 13.04
N ASN A 209 -16.84 0.41 12.50
CA ASN A 209 -17.65 1.48 11.90
C ASN A 209 -18.67 2.13 12.87
N SER A 210 -18.44 2.06 14.19
CA SER A 210 -19.29 2.73 15.18
C SER A 210 -18.98 4.22 15.37
N LEU A 211 -17.85 4.70 14.85
CA LEU A 211 -17.41 6.09 15.04
C LEU A 211 -18.19 7.04 14.10
N PRO A 212 -18.73 8.15 14.61
CA PRO A 212 -19.48 9.10 13.79
C PRO A 212 -18.58 9.92 12.86
N ASP A 213 -19.04 10.16 11.64
CA ASP A 213 -18.35 10.99 10.63
C ASP A 213 -18.01 12.42 11.11
N SER A 214 -18.85 12.96 11.99
CA SER A 214 -18.68 14.29 12.58
C SER A 214 -18.07 14.27 13.97
N GLY A 215 -17.60 13.11 14.46
CA GLY A 215 -17.10 12.92 15.82
C GLY A 215 -16.07 13.96 16.27
N PRO A 216 -14.95 14.15 15.54
CA PRO A 216 -13.96 15.17 15.88
C PRO A 216 -14.55 16.57 15.97
N ARG A 217 -15.45 16.93 15.05
CA ARG A 217 -16.11 18.25 15.04
C ARG A 217 -17.02 18.42 16.25
N ILE A 218 -17.87 17.42 16.55
CA ILE A 218 -18.77 17.43 17.71
C ILE A 218 -17.98 17.56 19.01
N SER A 219 -16.88 16.82 19.13
CA SER A 219 -15.99 16.90 20.29
C SER A 219 -15.44 18.31 20.47
N LEU A 220 -14.89 18.92 19.41
CA LEU A 220 -14.34 20.27 19.46
C LEU A 220 -15.42 21.33 19.73
N GLU A 221 -16.60 21.18 19.13
CA GLU A 221 -17.74 22.09 19.31
C GLU A 221 -18.21 22.09 20.77
N LYS A 222 -18.37 20.91 21.37
CA LYS A 222 -18.76 20.78 22.78
C LYS A 222 -17.71 21.31 23.74
N ILE A 223 -16.42 21.14 23.42
CA ILE A 223 -15.33 21.74 24.22
C ILE A 223 -15.38 23.26 24.11
N PHE A 224 -15.51 23.79 22.89
CA PHE A 224 -15.63 25.23 22.68
C PHE A 224 -16.83 25.82 23.43
N ASP A 225 -18.00 25.20 23.30
CA ASP A 225 -19.23 25.60 24.00
C ASP A 225 -19.05 25.58 25.53
N HIS A 226 -18.31 24.60 26.07
CA HIS A 226 -18.01 24.53 27.49
C HIS A 226 -17.21 25.77 27.93
N TYR A 227 -16.08 26.05 27.27
CA TYR A 227 -15.24 27.20 27.61
C TYR A 227 -15.95 28.54 27.40
N TRP A 228 -16.73 28.68 26.33
CA TRP A 228 -17.53 29.87 26.04
C TRP A 228 -18.57 30.14 27.13
N ARG A 229 -19.28 29.11 27.60
CA ARG A 229 -20.31 29.26 28.65
C ARG A 229 -19.76 29.75 30.00
N TYR A 230 -18.49 29.48 30.29
CA TYR A 230 -17.84 29.88 31.54
C TYR A 230 -16.98 31.14 31.40
N ASP A 231 -16.97 31.80 30.23
CA ASP A 231 -16.12 32.98 29.94
C ASP A 231 -14.61 32.67 30.04
N MET A 232 -14.24 31.44 29.69
CA MET A 232 -12.86 30.90 29.80
C MET A 232 -12.21 30.66 28.42
N GLU A 233 -12.77 31.23 27.36
CA GLU A 233 -12.29 31.04 25.99
C GLU A 233 -10.82 31.42 25.77
N GLN A 234 -10.31 32.38 26.53
CA GLN A 234 -8.92 32.79 26.45
C GLN A 234 -7.97 31.64 26.84
N GLU A 235 -8.33 30.83 27.85
CA GLU A 235 -7.52 29.66 28.23
C GLU A 235 -7.48 28.62 27.12
N LEU A 236 -8.60 28.44 26.41
CA LEU A 236 -8.65 27.57 25.24
C LEU A 236 -7.82 28.12 24.08
N TYR A 237 -7.79 29.44 23.89
CA TYR A 237 -6.99 30.07 22.85
C TYR A 237 -5.49 30.10 23.15
N ASP A 238 -5.12 30.12 24.43
CA ASP A 238 -3.74 29.96 24.88
C ASP A 238 -3.23 28.53 24.59
N LEU A 239 -4.12 27.54 24.66
CA LEU A 239 -3.82 26.16 24.25
C LEU A 239 -3.78 26.00 22.73
N LEU A 240 -4.80 26.49 22.03
CA LEU A 240 -5.05 26.29 20.60
C LEU A 240 -5.38 27.62 19.93
N SER A 241 -4.60 28.03 18.93
CA SER A 241 -4.89 29.26 18.20
C SER A 241 -6.33 29.27 17.66
N ARG A 242 -7.04 30.38 17.88
CA ARG A 242 -8.43 30.60 17.46
C ARG A 242 -8.67 30.19 16.00
N ASP A 243 -7.79 30.59 15.09
CA ASP A 243 -7.93 30.31 13.66
C ASP A 243 -7.91 28.81 13.35
N VAL A 244 -7.06 28.03 14.04
CA VAL A 244 -6.97 26.57 13.86
C VAL A 244 -8.23 25.89 14.38
N LEU A 245 -8.75 26.33 15.53
CA LEU A 245 -10.00 25.79 16.08
C LEU A 245 -11.19 26.10 15.18
N LEU A 246 -11.37 27.36 14.78
CA LEU A 246 -12.47 27.78 13.89
C LEU A 246 -12.36 27.11 12.51
N SER A 247 -11.14 26.96 11.99
CA SER A 247 -10.91 26.21 10.75
C SER A 247 -11.33 24.74 10.89
N ALA A 248 -11.10 24.11 12.04
CA ALA A 248 -11.52 22.72 12.27
C ALA A 248 -13.04 22.58 12.47
N LEU A 249 -13.68 23.56 13.10
CA LEU A 249 -15.14 23.57 13.34
C LEU A 249 -15.94 23.85 12.06
N HIS A 250 -15.49 24.80 11.25
CA HIS A 250 -16.22 25.27 10.06
C HIS A 250 -15.77 24.64 8.75
N SER A 251 -14.72 23.81 8.75
CA SER A 251 -14.25 23.13 7.54
C SER A 251 -15.31 22.15 7.02
N GLU A 252 -15.63 22.26 5.73
CA GLU A 252 -16.42 21.25 5.00
C GLU A 252 -15.63 19.94 4.79
N THR A 253 -14.30 20.00 4.93
CA THR A 253 -13.41 18.84 4.79
C THR A 253 -13.18 18.13 6.13
N LYS A 254 -13.17 16.79 6.08
CA LYS A 254 -12.88 15.93 7.25
C LYS A 254 -11.47 16.19 7.79
N MET A 255 -11.32 16.16 9.11
CA MET A 255 -10.04 16.36 9.79
C MET A 255 -9.04 15.23 9.46
N SER A 256 -7.77 15.53 9.23
CA SER A 256 -6.76 14.49 9.01
C SER A 256 -6.43 13.75 10.31
N PHE A 257 -5.92 12.51 10.23
CA PHE A 257 -5.49 11.78 11.43
C PHE A 257 -4.41 12.54 12.20
N GLN A 258 -3.39 13.08 11.52
CA GLN A 258 -2.38 13.94 12.14
C GLN A 258 -3.00 15.15 12.86
N SER A 259 -3.99 15.82 12.25
CA SER A 259 -4.70 16.94 12.88
C SER A 259 -5.45 16.49 14.14
N ALA A 260 -6.15 15.35 14.10
CA ALA A 260 -6.86 14.81 15.25
C ALA A 260 -5.90 14.49 16.41
N ARG A 261 -4.74 13.89 16.12
CA ARG A 261 -3.69 13.65 17.12
C ARG A 261 -3.15 14.94 17.72
N ARG A 262 -2.97 16.00 16.92
CA ARG A 262 -2.55 17.33 17.39
C ARG A 262 -3.58 17.92 18.35
N PHE A 263 -4.87 17.90 17.98
CA PHE A 263 -5.94 18.37 18.88
C PHE A 263 -6.00 17.56 20.17
N ALA A 264 -5.94 16.23 20.07
CA ALA A 264 -5.94 15.36 21.25
C ALA A 264 -4.78 15.68 22.20
N TYR A 265 -3.56 15.85 21.66
CA TYR A 265 -2.39 16.22 22.43
C TYR A 265 -2.52 17.61 23.07
N MET A 266 -2.93 18.62 22.32
CA MET A 266 -3.02 20.01 22.79
C MET A 266 -4.12 20.21 23.85
N LEU A 267 -5.20 19.44 23.75
CA LEU A 267 -6.32 19.47 24.71
C LEU A 267 -6.14 18.50 25.88
N GLY A 268 -5.08 17.68 25.88
CA GLY A 268 -4.87 16.67 26.92
C GLY A 268 -5.92 15.54 26.94
N ILE A 269 -6.64 15.34 25.84
CA ILE A 269 -7.74 14.36 25.75
C ILE A 269 -7.29 13.09 25.02
N PRO A 270 -7.83 11.91 25.36
CA PRO A 270 -7.56 10.70 24.60
C PRO A 270 -8.12 10.79 23.17
N LEU A 271 -7.43 10.14 22.23
CA LEU A 271 -7.76 10.23 20.80
C LEU A 271 -9.10 9.55 20.48
N PHE A 272 -9.42 8.42 21.12
CA PHE A 272 -10.68 7.71 20.86
C PHE A 272 -11.93 8.55 21.19
N PRO A 273 -12.09 9.14 22.40
CA PRO A 273 -13.20 10.04 22.73
C PRO A 273 -13.32 11.23 21.78
N LEU A 274 -12.18 11.80 21.32
CA LEU A 274 -12.19 12.84 20.29
C LEU A 274 -12.87 12.35 19.01
N LEU A 275 -12.45 11.19 18.49
CA LEU A 275 -13.04 10.58 17.30
C LEU A 275 -14.50 10.12 17.50
N ALA A 276 -14.88 9.76 18.72
CA ALA A 276 -16.23 9.30 19.06
C ALA A 276 -17.26 10.43 19.23
N GLY A 277 -16.83 11.71 19.33
CA GLY A 277 -17.75 12.82 19.66
C GLY A 277 -18.02 12.96 21.17
N GLU A 278 -17.16 12.35 21.98
CA GLU A 278 -17.31 12.15 23.42
C GLU A 278 -16.23 12.87 24.24
N ALA A 279 -15.38 13.70 23.62
CA ALA A 279 -14.27 14.34 24.33
C ALA A 279 -14.68 15.16 25.57
N HIS A 280 -15.84 15.83 25.51
CA HIS A 280 -16.44 16.55 26.65
C HIS A 280 -16.77 15.68 27.89
N LEU A 281 -16.82 14.35 27.75
CA LEU A 281 -17.04 13.42 28.86
C LEU A 281 -15.73 13.03 29.55
N CYS A 282 -14.58 13.35 28.96
CA CYS A 282 -13.29 13.07 29.56
C CYS A 282 -13.04 14.04 30.72
N SER A 283 -12.90 13.52 31.92
CA SER A 283 -12.52 14.25 33.14
C SER A 283 -11.03 14.67 33.18
N GLY A 284 -10.34 14.61 32.04
CA GLY A 284 -8.89 14.77 31.90
C GLY A 284 -8.46 16.17 31.46
N ILE A 285 -8.30 17.05 32.45
CA ILE A 285 -7.31 18.14 32.56
C ILE A 285 -7.31 19.21 31.44
N LEU A 286 -8.17 20.20 31.65
CA LEU A 286 -8.23 21.47 30.94
C LEU A 286 -7.45 22.57 31.68
N SER A 287 -6.22 22.29 32.14
CA SER A 287 -5.34 23.30 32.73
C SER A 287 -4.20 23.62 31.76
N ALA A 288 -4.18 24.84 31.23
CA ALA A 288 -3.11 25.37 30.39
C ALA A 288 -1.71 25.32 31.06
N ALA A 289 -1.66 25.13 32.39
CA ALA A 289 -0.41 25.02 33.15
C ALA A 289 0.36 23.70 32.91
N TRP A 290 -0.25 22.69 32.26
CA TRP A 290 0.36 21.37 32.06
C TRP A 290 0.92 21.14 30.64
N VAL A 291 0.92 22.17 29.80
CA VAL A 291 1.35 22.04 28.40
C VAL A 291 2.87 21.89 28.32
N CYS A 292 3.33 20.66 28.09
CA CYS A 292 4.64 20.40 27.51
C CYS A 292 4.67 20.99 26.09
N GLU A 293 5.77 21.66 25.72
CA GLU A 293 6.02 22.15 24.37
C GLU A 293 5.58 21.12 23.32
N LEU A 294 4.88 21.58 22.26
CA LEU A 294 4.45 20.70 21.16
C LEU A 294 5.66 19.91 20.64
N LYS A 295 5.62 18.59 20.65
CA LYS A 295 6.75 17.80 20.13
C LYS A 295 7.00 18.11 18.65
N PRO A 296 8.26 18.08 18.17
CA PRO A 296 8.60 18.43 16.79
C PRO A 296 7.79 17.68 15.74
N SER A 297 7.42 16.41 15.96
CA SER A 297 6.61 15.64 15.00
C SER A 297 5.18 16.17 14.81
N PHE A 298 4.60 16.78 15.85
CA PHE A 298 3.33 17.51 15.77
C PHE A 298 3.50 18.91 15.18
N MET A 299 4.67 19.54 15.32
CA MET A 299 5.01 20.83 14.71
C MET A 299 5.34 20.74 13.22
N LEU A 300 5.68 19.55 12.71
CA LEU A 300 5.86 19.31 11.29
C LEU A 300 4.50 19.43 10.57
N THR A 301 4.12 20.66 10.24
CA THR A 301 3.38 20.91 9.01
C THR A 301 4.28 20.38 7.91
N ARG A 302 4.08 19.13 7.48
CA ARG A 302 4.82 18.57 6.35
C ARG A 302 4.52 19.49 5.18
N ARG A 303 5.46 20.41 4.90
CA ARG A 303 5.42 21.27 3.73
C ARG A 303 5.21 20.30 2.58
N ARG A 304 4.10 20.44 1.84
CA ARG A 304 3.93 19.76 0.55
C ARG A 304 5.27 19.85 -0.14
N SER A 305 5.93 18.72 -0.40
CA SER A 305 7.29 18.74 -0.93
C SER A 305 7.27 19.68 -2.13
N GLN A 306 8.02 20.78 -2.02
CA GLN A 306 8.04 21.79 -3.07
C GLN A 306 8.77 21.12 -4.23
N THR A 307 8.01 20.39 -5.03
CA THR A 307 8.55 19.56 -6.10
C THR A 307 9.05 20.53 -7.14
N ASP A 308 10.33 20.42 -7.51
CA ASP A 308 10.95 21.28 -8.52
C ASP A 308 10.31 21.03 -9.89
N HIS A 309 9.20 21.73 -10.14
CA HIS A 309 8.41 21.61 -11.36
C HIS A 309 9.24 21.94 -12.62
N PRO A 310 10.09 22.99 -12.63
CA PRO A 310 10.98 23.24 -13.76
C PRO A 310 11.92 22.07 -14.07
N ARG A 311 12.47 21.38 -13.06
CA ARG A 311 13.29 20.18 -13.27
C ARG A 311 12.49 19.02 -13.85
N ILE A 312 11.30 18.74 -13.31
CA ILE A 312 10.42 17.65 -13.78
C ILE A 312 9.97 17.90 -15.23
N LEU A 313 9.56 19.12 -15.55
CA LEU A 313 9.14 19.49 -16.90
C LEU A 313 10.30 19.38 -17.91
N ARG A 314 11.52 19.81 -17.53
CA ARG A 314 12.72 19.63 -18.37
C ARG A 314 13.04 18.16 -18.62
N ALA A 315 12.88 17.29 -17.62
CA ALA A 315 13.10 15.86 -17.78
C ALA A 315 12.04 15.21 -18.69
N LEU A 316 10.77 15.57 -18.53
CA LEU A 316 9.68 15.12 -19.38
C LEU A 316 9.86 15.56 -20.84
N LYS A 317 10.25 16.82 -21.06
CA LYS A 317 10.55 17.34 -22.41
C LYS A 317 11.74 16.63 -23.04
N ARG A 318 12.81 16.36 -22.28
CA ARG A 318 13.95 15.56 -22.76
C ARG A 318 13.55 14.15 -23.16
N ALA A 319 12.70 13.49 -22.38
CA ALA A 319 12.18 12.17 -22.71
C ALA A 319 11.32 12.18 -24.00
N LEU A 320 10.62 13.28 -24.30
CA LEU A 320 9.86 13.44 -25.55
C LEU A 320 10.74 13.82 -26.76
N ALA A 321 11.84 14.54 -26.53
CA ALA A 321 12.74 14.99 -27.60
C ALA A 321 13.78 13.92 -28.00
N SER A 322 13.99 12.91 -27.17
CA SER A 322 14.88 11.80 -27.45
C SER A 322 14.35 10.91 -28.58
N GLU A 323 15.22 10.54 -29.52
CA GLU A 323 14.91 9.54 -30.56
C GLU A 323 14.89 8.09 -30.01
N ALA A 324 15.52 7.87 -28.85
CA ALA A 324 15.50 6.57 -28.17
C ALA A 324 14.14 6.29 -27.51
N LEU A 325 13.84 5.00 -27.33
CA LEU A 325 12.60 4.54 -26.70
C LEU A 325 12.39 5.21 -25.32
N PRO A 326 11.35 6.04 -25.13
CA PRO A 326 11.17 6.80 -23.91
C PRO A 326 10.87 5.86 -22.72
N PRO A 327 11.42 6.12 -21.52
CA PRO A 327 11.22 5.26 -20.34
C PRO A 327 9.74 5.16 -19.96
N THR A 328 9.38 4.11 -19.22
CA THR A 328 8.02 3.95 -18.72
C THR A 328 7.70 5.01 -17.67
N ILE A 329 6.41 5.33 -17.48
CA ILE A 329 5.98 6.32 -16.48
C ILE A 329 6.42 5.93 -15.05
N PRO A 330 6.33 4.65 -14.62
CA PRO A 330 6.88 4.23 -13.33
C PRO A 330 8.39 4.44 -13.19
N GLU A 331 9.17 4.12 -14.22
CA GLU A 331 10.63 4.37 -14.21
C GLU A 331 10.93 5.86 -14.14
N LEU A 332 10.19 6.69 -14.87
CA LEU A 332 10.36 8.13 -14.86
C LEU A 332 9.97 8.74 -13.51
N ALA A 333 8.89 8.25 -12.90
CA ALA A 333 8.44 8.62 -11.56
C ALA A 333 9.53 8.29 -10.51
N SER A 334 10.10 7.09 -10.58
CA SER A 334 11.20 6.66 -9.71
C SER A 334 12.45 7.54 -9.89
N ARG A 335 12.88 7.80 -11.13
CA ARG A 335 14.04 8.68 -11.43
C ARG A 335 13.88 10.11 -10.95
N LEU A 336 12.64 10.61 -10.93
CA LEU A 336 12.31 11.97 -10.53
C LEU A 336 11.89 12.09 -9.07
N TRP A 337 11.89 10.99 -8.31
CA TRP A 337 11.46 10.94 -6.91
C TRP A 337 10.04 11.49 -6.70
N VAL A 338 9.12 11.16 -7.60
CA VAL A 338 7.71 11.56 -7.54
C VAL A 338 6.79 10.35 -7.70
N SER A 339 5.54 10.45 -7.27
CA SER A 339 4.56 9.38 -7.49
C SER A 339 4.07 9.35 -8.94
N VAL A 340 3.68 8.16 -9.42
CA VAL A 340 3.07 8.01 -10.75
C VAL A 340 1.79 8.84 -10.85
N GLY A 341 0.94 8.78 -9.81
CA GLY A 341 -0.30 9.56 -9.76
C GLY A 341 -0.06 11.06 -9.82
N TYR A 342 1.04 11.57 -9.24
CA TYR A 342 1.41 12.97 -9.35
C TYR A 342 1.74 13.38 -10.80
N LEU A 343 2.48 12.55 -11.54
CA LEU A 343 2.77 12.80 -12.96
C LEU A 343 1.50 12.75 -13.81
N GLU A 344 0.63 11.76 -13.56
CA GLU A 344 -0.63 11.57 -14.27
C GLU A 344 -1.62 12.69 -14.01
N TYR A 345 -1.73 13.17 -12.78
CA TYR A 345 -2.62 14.26 -12.41
C TYR A 345 -2.12 15.61 -12.97
N ARG A 346 -0.85 15.95 -12.71
CA ARG A 346 -0.35 17.30 -13.00
C ARG A 346 0.15 17.49 -14.43
N TYR A 347 0.68 16.45 -15.06
CA TYR A 347 1.25 16.50 -16.41
C TYR A 347 0.51 15.56 -17.38
N ALA A 348 -0.79 15.36 -17.18
CA ALA A 348 -1.63 14.44 -17.95
C ALA A 348 -1.40 14.49 -19.47
N PRO A 349 -1.33 15.68 -20.12
CA PRO A 349 -1.14 15.76 -21.58
C PRO A 349 0.24 15.24 -22.02
N ILE A 350 1.27 15.51 -21.23
CA ILE A 350 2.66 15.13 -21.53
C ILE A 350 2.83 13.62 -21.32
N VAL A 351 2.25 13.08 -20.24
CA VAL A 351 2.23 11.64 -19.96
C VAL A 351 1.48 10.87 -21.04
N ALA A 352 0.34 11.38 -21.50
CA ALA A 352 -0.42 10.80 -22.61
C ALA A 352 0.41 10.76 -23.90
N ARG A 353 1.13 11.85 -24.20
CA ARG A 353 2.02 11.94 -25.37
C ARG A 353 3.20 10.98 -25.27
N LEU A 354 3.85 10.86 -24.10
CA LEU A 354 4.92 9.89 -23.86
C LEU A 354 4.45 8.45 -24.09
N ARG A 355 3.25 8.11 -23.58
CA ARG A 355 2.63 6.80 -23.82
C ARG A 355 2.36 6.56 -25.30
N ALA A 356 1.87 7.57 -26.03
CA ALA A 356 1.63 7.47 -27.47
C ALA A 356 2.93 7.22 -28.23
N VAL A 357 3.96 8.06 -28.03
CA VAL A 357 5.27 7.91 -28.67
C VAL A 357 5.90 6.54 -28.38
N ARG A 358 5.84 6.08 -27.12
CA ARG A 358 6.35 4.75 -26.76
C ARG A 358 5.62 3.64 -27.50
N ARG A 359 4.28 3.69 -27.55
CA ARG A 359 3.46 2.70 -28.28
C ARG A 359 3.79 2.69 -29.76
N ASP A 360 3.99 3.86 -30.37
CA ASP A 360 4.33 3.98 -31.79
C ASP A 360 5.71 3.42 -32.11
N LEU A 361 6.72 3.71 -31.29
CA LEU A 361 8.07 3.16 -31.48
C LEU A 361 8.09 1.63 -31.32
N LEU A 362 7.43 1.10 -30.27
CA LEU A 362 7.31 -0.35 -30.08
C LEU A 362 6.54 -1.03 -31.23
N ARG A 363 5.52 -0.36 -31.77
CA ARG A 363 4.78 -0.84 -32.94
C ARG A 363 5.69 -0.90 -34.17
N LYS A 364 6.44 0.17 -34.46
CA LYS A 364 7.39 0.22 -35.58
C LYS A 364 8.50 -0.82 -35.46
N GLU A 365 9.06 -1.00 -34.26
CA GLU A 365 10.06 -2.05 -34.00
C GLU A 365 9.47 -3.45 -34.25
N ARG A 366 8.24 -3.70 -33.79
CA ARG A 366 7.54 -4.97 -34.02
C ARG A 366 7.26 -5.22 -35.51
N GLU A 367 6.82 -4.21 -36.24
CA GLU A 367 6.57 -4.28 -37.69
C GLU A 367 7.87 -4.57 -38.44
N ARG A 368 8.96 -3.86 -38.13
CA ARG A 368 10.29 -4.10 -38.71
C ARG A 368 10.75 -5.52 -38.44
N MET A 369 10.62 -5.99 -37.19
CA MET A 369 10.97 -7.36 -36.80
C MET A 369 10.18 -8.42 -37.59
N LEU A 370 8.87 -8.22 -37.76
CA LEU A 370 8.01 -9.12 -38.53
C LEU A 370 8.37 -9.11 -40.03
N LEU A 371 8.64 -7.94 -40.60
CA LEU A 371 9.04 -7.80 -41.99
C LEU A 371 10.39 -8.49 -42.26
N THR A 372 11.38 -8.28 -41.39
CA THR A 372 12.68 -8.96 -41.48
C THR A 372 12.51 -10.48 -41.40
N ALA A 373 11.67 -10.98 -40.49
CA ALA A 373 11.41 -12.42 -40.38
C ALA A 373 10.74 -12.98 -41.64
N ARG A 374 9.76 -12.27 -42.21
CA ARG A 374 9.06 -12.67 -43.44
C ARG A 374 9.98 -12.66 -44.65
N ASN A 375 10.73 -11.58 -44.86
CA ASN A 375 11.67 -11.47 -45.97
C ASN A 375 12.74 -12.55 -45.89
N ALA A 376 13.27 -12.82 -44.70
CA ALA A 376 14.26 -13.88 -44.50
C ALA A 376 13.66 -15.27 -44.77
N ALA A 377 12.42 -15.54 -44.34
CA ALA A 377 11.74 -16.80 -44.62
C ALA A 377 11.46 -16.99 -46.12
N VAL A 378 10.93 -15.96 -46.80
CA VAL A 378 10.65 -16.01 -48.25
C VAL A 378 11.94 -16.20 -49.06
N ALA A 379 13.00 -15.44 -48.75
CA ALA A 379 14.29 -15.61 -49.42
C ALA A 379 14.84 -17.03 -49.23
N HIS A 380 14.76 -17.55 -47.99
CA HIS A 380 15.23 -18.89 -47.68
C HIS A 380 14.51 -19.97 -48.48
N PHE A 381 13.19 -19.87 -48.65
CA PHE A 381 12.42 -20.84 -49.45
C PHE A 381 12.44 -20.57 -50.97
N ALA A 382 12.73 -19.34 -51.41
CA ALA A 382 12.95 -19.03 -52.83
C ALA A 382 14.27 -19.61 -53.36
N ASP A 383 15.31 -19.64 -52.52
CA ASP A 383 16.57 -20.33 -52.82
C ASP A 383 16.38 -21.86 -52.94
N GLU A 384 15.40 -22.44 -52.23
CA GLU A 384 15.05 -23.86 -52.40
C GLU A 384 14.51 -24.17 -53.82
N LEU A 385 13.68 -23.29 -54.38
CA LEU A 385 13.11 -23.46 -55.74
C LEU A 385 14.16 -23.40 -56.86
N THR A 386 15.31 -22.75 -56.63
CA THR A 386 16.37 -22.54 -57.63
C THR A 386 17.48 -23.59 -57.59
N GLY A 387 17.33 -24.65 -56.79
CA GLY A 387 18.24 -25.80 -56.76
C GLY A 387 18.69 -26.26 -55.37
N GLY A 388 18.09 -25.74 -54.30
CA GLY A 388 18.36 -26.16 -52.93
C GLY A 388 17.59 -27.41 -52.51
N CYS A 389 18.20 -28.26 -51.68
CA CYS A 389 17.56 -29.44 -51.08
C CYS A 389 16.31 -29.02 -50.27
N SER A 390 15.21 -29.80 -50.34
CA SER A 390 13.98 -29.49 -49.60
C SER A 390 14.21 -29.62 -48.09
N LEU A 391 14.18 -28.50 -47.36
CA LEU A 391 14.42 -28.51 -45.92
C LEU A 391 13.10 -28.52 -45.14
N SER A 392 13.06 -29.32 -44.07
CA SER A 392 11.94 -29.32 -43.13
C SER A 392 11.79 -27.94 -42.47
N ARG A 393 10.55 -27.51 -42.16
CA ARG A 393 10.26 -26.31 -41.34
C ARG A 393 11.14 -26.20 -40.08
N LYS A 394 11.56 -27.33 -39.51
CA LYS A 394 12.44 -27.40 -38.33
C LYS A 394 13.90 -27.03 -38.62
N GLN A 395 14.41 -27.31 -39.82
CA GLN A 395 15.74 -26.90 -40.30
C GLN A 395 15.74 -25.41 -40.67
N ALA A 396 14.72 -24.94 -41.40
CA ALA A 396 14.53 -23.52 -41.71
C ALA A 396 14.55 -22.64 -40.44
N TYR A 397 13.88 -23.10 -39.38
CA TYR A 397 13.90 -22.40 -38.08
C TYR A 397 15.31 -22.28 -37.47
N ARG A 398 16.13 -23.34 -37.54
CA ARG A 398 17.49 -23.33 -36.97
C ARG A 398 18.38 -22.33 -37.70
N GLN A 399 18.31 -22.33 -39.03
CA GLN A 399 19.12 -21.45 -39.89
C GLN A 399 18.67 -19.99 -39.80
N LEU A 400 17.35 -19.73 -39.85
CA LEU A 400 16.84 -18.37 -39.69
C LEU A 400 17.12 -17.81 -38.30
N ARG A 401 17.12 -18.64 -37.25
CA ARG A 401 17.49 -18.21 -35.90
C ARG A 401 18.98 -17.87 -35.78
N SER A 402 19.87 -18.62 -36.43
CA SER A 402 21.31 -18.30 -36.42
C SER A 402 21.64 -17.03 -37.21
N VAL A 403 20.89 -16.74 -38.28
CA VAL A 403 21.12 -15.56 -39.14
C VAL A 403 20.47 -14.30 -38.58
N THR A 404 19.23 -14.37 -38.07
CA THR A 404 18.45 -13.18 -37.70
C THR A 404 18.42 -12.88 -36.20
N GLY A 405 18.73 -13.86 -35.34
CA GLY A 405 18.65 -13.71 -33.88
C GLY A 405 17.23 -13.46 -33.33
N LEU A 406 16.18 -13.58 -34.16
CA LEU A 406 14.82 -13.19 -33.78
C LEU A 406 14.13 -14.19 -32.83
N PRO A 407 13.11 -13.74 -32.06
CA PRO A 407 12.37 -14.59 -31.14
C PRO A 407 11.65 -15.75 -31.83
N LYS A 408 11.55 -16.89 -31.13
CA LYS A 408 10.98 -18.15 -31.65
C LYS A 408 9.57 -17.99 -32.25
N TRP A 409 8.71 -17.21 -31.59
CA TRP A 409 7.32 -17.04 -32.03
C TRP A 409 7.21 -16.24 -33.34
N VAL A 410 8.08 -15.26 -33.55
CA VAL A 410 8.13 -14.42 -34.77
C VAL A 410 8.53 -15.28 -35.96
N LEU A 411 9.63 -16.03 -35.83
CA LEU A 411 10.15 -16.88 -36.89
C LEU A 411 9.20 -18.02 -37.24
N LYS A 412 8.54 -18.64 -36.25
CA LYS A 412 7.61 -19.74 -36.49
C LYS A 412 6.44 -19.31 -37.37
N ASN A 413 5.87 -18.13 -37.13
CA ASN A 413 4.76 -17.61 -37.92
C ASN A 413 5.22 -17.26 -39.34
N ALA A 414 6.36 -16.58 -39.49
CA ALA A 414 6.90 -16.24 -40.81
C ALA A 414 7.23 -17.47 -41.67
N ILE A 415 7.82 -18.51 -41.07
CA ILE A 415 8.11 -19.79 -41.75
C ILE A 415 6.81 -20.49 -42.17
N GLN A 416 5.80 -20.50 -41.30
CA GLN A 416 4.52 -21.13 -41.60
C GLN A 416 3.81 -20.42 -42.75
N ASP A 417 3.76 -19.08 -42.72
CA ASP A 417 3.16 -18.26 -43.78
C ASP A 417 3.86 -18.51 -45.14
N ALA A 418 5.19 -18.50 -45.16
CA ALA A 418 5.97 -18.73 -46.39
C ALA A 418 5.86 -20.18 -46.92
N TYR A 419 5.94 -21.18 -46.05
CA TYR A 419 5.82 -22.59 -46.42
C TYR A 419 4.41 -22.92 -46.96
N SER A 420 3.37 -22.36 -46.33
CA SER A 420 1.99 -22.53 -46.79
C SER A 420 1.74 -21.87 -48.15
N ALA A 421 2.41 -20.77 -48.48
CA ALA A 421 2.29 -20.12 -49.80
C ALA A 421 3.02 -20.86 -50.93
N LEU A 422 3.94 -21.77 -50.61
CA LEU A 422 4.73 -22.54 -51.58
C LEU A 422 4.22 -23.97 -51.80
N HIS A 423 3.57 -24.56 -50.78
CA HIS A 423 3.15 -25.96 -50.77
C HIS A 423 1.67 -26.18 -50.50
N GLY A 424 0.88 -25.10 -50.34
CA GLY A 424 -0.58 -25.11 -50.33
C GLY A 424 -1.09 -24.40 -51.56
#